data_AF-A0A846HWQ6-F1
#
_entry.id   AF-A0A846HWQ6-F1
#
_cell.length_a   1.000
_cell.length_b   1.000
_cell.length_c   1.000
_cell.angle_alpha   90.00
_cell.angle_beta   90.00
_cell.angle_gamma   90.00
#
_symmetry.space_group_name_H-M   'P 1'
#
loop_
_entity.id
_entity.type
_entity.pdbx_description
1 polymer ?
#
loop_
_entity_poly.entity_id
_entity_poly.type
_entity_poly.pdbx_seq_one_letter_code
_entity_poly.pdbx_strand_id
1 'polypeptide(L)'
;MDNDVNVKPFAYAMSLIDGKWKMHILFWLWKKQVLRYGELKRSLGTITHKMLSTQLKELEADNLIIRKEYPQVPPKVEYSLSEKGLTIMPVLQCLCEWGNNHIDD
;
A
#
# COMPACT_ATOMS: atom_id res chain seq x y z
N MET A 1 -22.58 25.12 7.90
CA MET A 1 -22.18 24.05 6.96
C MET A 1 -21.96 22.84 7.83
N ASP A 2 -22.93 21.93 7.85
CA ASP A 2 -22.84 20.69 8.62
C ASP A 2 -21.71 19.85 8.03
N ASN A 3 -20.55 19.90 8.70
CA ASN A 3 -19.45 18.96 8.53
C ASN A 3 -19.85 17.64 9.18
N ASP A 4 -20.92 17.01 8.69
CA ASP A 4 -21.27 15.68 9.17
C ASP A 4 -20.20 14.71 8.68
N VAL A 5 -19.34 14.28 9.59
CA VAL A 5 -18.28 13.31 9.32
C VAL A 5 -18.97 12.01 8.96
N ASN A 6 -19.05 11.71 7.67
CA ASN A 6 -19.73 10.50 7.22
C ASN A 6 -18.91 9.27 7.59
N VAL A 7 -19.37 8.58 8.64
CA VAL A 7 -18.69 7.41 9.22
C VAL A 7 -18.55 6.27 8.20
N LYS A 8 -19.51 6.10 7.28
CA LYS A 8 -19.54 4.94 6.38
C LYS A 8 -18.43 4.96 5.32
N PRO A 9 -18.23 6.04 4.53
CA PRO A 9 -17.09 6.17 3.62
C PRO A 9 -15.74 6.11 4.34
N PHE A 10 -15.65 6.73 5.53
CA PHE A 10 -14.43 6.67 6.34
C PHE A 10 -14.11 5.24 6.77
N ALA A 11 -15.07 4.52 7.37
CA ALA A 11 -14.91 3.13 7.78
C ALA A 11 -14.58 2.21 6.59
N TYR A 12 -15.19 2.45 5.42
CA TYR A 12 -14.84 1.72 4.21
C TYR A 12 -13.38 1.97 3.80
N ALA A 13 -12.95 3.24 3.69
CA ALA A 13 -11.57 3.55 3.36
C ALA A 13 -10.59 2.92 4.36
N MET A 14 -10.87 3.04 5.66
CA MET A 14 -10.06 2.40 6.70
C MET A 14 -10.03 0.88 6.54
N SER A 15 -11.13 0.19 6.24
CA SER A 15 -11.11 -1.26 6.03
C SER A 15 -10.12 -1.73 4.94
N LEU A 16 -9.83 -0.87 3.95
CA LEU A 16 -8.90 -1.17 2.88
C LEU A 16 -7.43 -0.95 3.27
N ILE A 17 -7.14 0.00 4.17
CA ILE A 17 -5.76 0.45 4.44
C ILE A 17 -5.31 0.34 5.89
N ASP A 18 -6.23 0.03 6.80
CA ASP A 18 -5.93 -0.18 8.21
C ASP A 18 -4.98 -1.37 8.38
N GLY A 19 -4.23 -1.34 9.47
CA GLY A 19 -3.17 -2.29 9.77
C GLY A 19 -1.77 -1.75 9.45
N LYS A 20 -0.79 -2.36 10.11
CA LYS A 20 0.60 -1.87 10.13
C LYS A 20 1.25 -1.77 8.75
N TRP A 21 0.94 -2.69 7.83
CA TRP A 21 1.77 -2.89 6.63
C TRP A 21 1.14 -2.40 5.33
N LYS A 22 -0.19 -2.30 5.22
CA LYS A 22 -0.87 -1.93 3.97
C LYS A 22 -0.40 -0.56 3.45
N MET A 23 -0.44 0.46 4.29
CA MET A 23 0.03 1.81 3.92
C MET A 23 1.52 1.86 3.56
N HIS A 24 2.36 1.10 4.27
CA HIS A 24 3.79 1.02 3.95
C HIS A 24 4.04 0.34 2.58
N ILE A 25 3.28 -0.71 2.26
CA ILE A 25 3.36 -1.38 0.96
C ILE A 25 2.97 -0.39 -0.16
N LEU A 26 1.82 0.28 0.00
CA LEU A 26 1.34 1.26 -0.98
C LEU A 26 2.33 2.41 -1.18
N PHE A 27 2.91 2.93 -0.10
CA PHE A 27 3.95 3.95 -0.15
C PHE A 27 5.19 3.50 -0.95
N TRP A 28 5.70 2.28 -0.70
CA TRP A 28 6.87 1.78 -1.43
C TRP A 28 6.58 1.53 -2.91
N LEU A 29 5.39 1.02 -3.24
CA LEU A 29 4.95 0.84 -4.62
C LEU A 29 4.75 2.19 -5.33
N TRP A 30 4.29 3.23 -4.63
CA TRP A 30 4.26 4.58 -5.17
C TRP A 30 5.67 5.10 -5.47
N LYS A 31 6.57 4.99 -4.48
CA LYS A 31 7.94 5.50 -4.55
C LYS A 31 8.79 4.81 -5.62
N LYS A 32 8.55 3.52 -5.88
CA LYS A 32 9.37 2.69 -6.78
C LYS A 32 8.66 2.22 -8.04
N GLN A 33 7.36 2.50 -8.18
CA GLN A 33 6.46 2.12 -9.27
C GLN A 33 6.23 0.61 -9.41
N VAL A 34 7.30 -0.17 -9.47
CA VAL A 34 7.26 -1.63 -9.60
C VAL A 34 8.32 -2.24 -8.68
N LEU A 35 7.92 -3.24 -7.88
CA LEU A 35 8.83 -3.98 -7.00
C LEU A 35 8.59 -5.49 -7.07
N ARG A 36 9.66 -6.27 -6.99
CA ARG A 36 9.59 -7.72 -6.75
C ARG A 36 9.37 -8.00 -5.27
N TYR A 37 8.86 -9.20 -4.96
CA TYR A 37 8.60 -9.64 -3.58
C TYR A 37 9.80 -9.41 -2.63
N GLY A 38 11.00 -9.83 -3.04
CA GLY A 38 12.21 -9.68 -2.22
C GLY A 38 12.66 -8.23 -2.03
N GLU A 39 12.38 -7.36 -2.99
CA GLU A 39 12.68 -5.93 -2.89
C GLU A 39 11.72 -5.26 -1.91
N LEU A 40 10.42 -5.53 -2.07
CA LEU A 40 9.39 -5.03 -1.17
C LEU A 40 9.62 -5.50 0.27
N LYS A 41 9.97 -6.78 0.48
CA LYS A 41 10.32 -7.29 1.81
C LYS A 41 11.51 -6.55 2.42
N ARG A 42 12.57 -6.32 1.64
CA ARG A 42 13.77 -5.58 2.10
C ARG A 42 13.42 -4.13 2.46
N SER A 43 12.62 -3.47 1.63
CA SER A 43 12.13 -2.11 1.87
C SER A 43 11.29 -1.97 3.15
N LEU A 44 10.54 -3.01 3.52
CA LEU A 44 9.71 -3.04 4.73
C LEU A 44 10.47 -3.52 5.98
N GLY A 45 11.71 -4.00 5.84
CA GLY A 45 12.59 -4.40 6.93
C GLY A 45 12.08 -5.62 7.71
N THR A 46 11.38 -5.38 8.83
CA THR A 46 11.04 -6.39 9.85
C THR A 46 9.81 -7.24 9.54
N ILE A 47 9.14 -7.02 8.40
CA ILE A 47 7.98 -7.82 8.01
C ILE A 47 8.36 -9.28 7.77
N THR A 48 7.56 -10.19 8.33
CA THR A 48 7.71 -11.64 8.09
C THR A 48 7.20 -12.02 6.71
N HIS A 49 7.69 -13.13 6.15
CA HIS A 49 7.19 -13.62 4.85
C HIS A 49 5.69 -13.91 4.87
N LYS A 50 5.20 -14.53 5.95
CA LYS A 50 3.77 -14.82 6.12
C LYS A 50 2.94 -13.54 6.08
N MET A 51 3.35 -12.53 6.85
CA MET A 51 2.64 -11.26 6.92
C MET A 51 2.65 -10.55 5.57
N LEU A 52 3.81 -10.43 4.92
CA LEU A 52 3.89 -9.78 3.60
C LEU A 52 2.99 -10.48 2.57
N SER A 53 3.03 -11.81 2.52
CA SER A 53 2.18 -12.59 1.60
C SER A 53 0.69 -12.37 1.86
N THR A 54 0.26 -12.38 3.13
CA THR A 54 -1.13 -12.10 3.50
C THR A 54 -1.55 -10.69 3.07
N GLN A 55 -0.74 -9.68 3.38
CA GLN A 55 -1.07 -8.28 3.08
C GLN A 55 -1.10 -7.99 1.58
N LEU A 56 -0.21 -8.60 0.79
CA LEU A 56 -0.24 -8.49 -0.67
C LEU A 56 -1.50 -9.12 -1.27
N LYS A 57 -1.93 -10.29 -0.77
CA LYS A 57 -3.16 -10.94 -1.22
C LYS A 57 -4.41 -10.11 -0.89
N GLU A 58 -4.45 -9.50 0.28
CA GLU A 58 -5.55 -8.60 0.68
C GLU A 58 -5.60 -7.37 -0.23
N LEU A 59 -4.46 -6.68 -0.43
CA LEU A 59 -4.39 -5.51 -1.30
C LEU A 59 -4.72 -5.83 -2.76
N GLU A 60 -4.35 -7.02 -3.24
CA GLU A 60 -4.71 -7.50 -4.58
C GLU A 60 -6.22 -7.77 -4.67
N ALA A 61 -6.80 -8.44 -3.68
CA ALA A 61 -8.25 -8.69 -3.61
C ALA A 61 -9.08 -7.40 -3.52
N ASP A 62 -8.56 -6.39 -2.83
CA ASP A 62 -9.16 -5.05 -2.72
C ASP A 62 -8.96 -4.20 -4.00
N ASN A 63 -8.27 -4.75 -5.01
CA ASN A 63 -7.90 -4.11 -6.26
C ASN A 63 -7.08 -2.83 -6.05
N LEU A 64 -6.19 -2.79 -5.06
CA LEU A 64 -5.27 -1.67 -4.80
C LEU A 64 -3.90 -1.90 -5.44
N ILE A 65 -3.51 -3.15 -5.63
CA ILE A 65 -2.26 -3.53 -6.28
C ILE A 65 -2.53 -4.53 -7.40
N ILE A 66 -1.61 -4.56 -8.36
CA ILE A 66 -1.55 -5.55 -9.43
C ILE A 66 -0.37 -6.46 -9.15
N ARG A 67 -0.61 -7.77 -9.18
CA ARG A 67 0.42 -8.80 -9.16
C ARG A 67 0.60 -9.35 -10.57
N LYS A 68 1.82 -9.28 -11.09
CA LYS A 68 2.15 -9.78 -12.43
C LYS A 68 3.21 -10.86 -12.36
N GLU A 69 2.85 -12.05 -12.81
CA GLU A 69 3.79 -13.16 -13.00
C GLU A 69 4.39 -13.11 -14.40
N TYR A 70 5.69 -13.38 -14.50
CA TYR A 70 6.40 -13.53 -15.75
C TYR A 70 6.92 -14.98 -15.83
N PRO A 71 6.39 -15.78 -16.76
CA PRO A 71 6.85 -17.15 -16.99
C PRO A 71 8.18 -17.10 -17.75
N GLN A 72 9.26 -16.87 -16.99
CA GLN A 72 10.64 -16.86 -17.46
C GLN A 72 11.52 -17.68 -16.51
N VAL A 73 12.77 -17.96 -16.89
CA VAL A 73 13.76 -18.61 -16.02
C VAL A 73 14.81 -17.57 -15.58
N PRO A 74 14.99 -17.32 -14.27
CA PRO A 74 14.14 -17.76 -13.16
C PRO A 74 12.78 -17.03 -13.13
N PRO A 75 11.73 -17.65 -12.54
CA PRO A 75 10.40 -17.05 -12.47
C PRO A 75 10.44 -15.71 -11.73
N LYS A 76 9.66 -14.76 -12.22
CA LYS A 76 9.66 -13.38 -11.74
C LYS A 76 8.24 -12.94 -11.42
N VAL A 77 8.05 -12.32 -10.26
CA VAL A 77 6.78 -11.72 -9.84
C VAL A 77 7.02 -10.27 -9.49
N GLU A 78 6.22 -9.38 -10.05
CA GLU A 78 6.23 -7.95 -9.77
C GLU A 78 4.90 -7.50 -9.19
N TYR A 79 4.98 -6.44 -8.39
CA TYR A 79 3.84 -5.75 -7.80
C TYR A 79 3.90 -4.27 -8.19
N SER A 80 2.75 -3.70 -8.53
CA SER A 80 2.57 -2.28 -8.81
C SER A 80 1.22 -1.80 -8.26
N LEU A 81 1.00 -0.49 -8.17
CA LEU A 81 -0.32 0.03 -7.86
C LEU A 81 -1.29 -0.23 -9.04
N SER A 82 -2.56 -0.49 -8.73
CA SER A 82 -3.63 -0.46 -9.73
C SER A 82 -4.09 0.98 -9.98
N GLU A 83 -4.99 1.18 -10.94
CA GLU A 83 -5.64 2.48 -11.15
C GLU A 83 -6.37 2.97 -9.89
N LYS A 84 -7.13 2.08 -9.24
CA LYS A 84 -7.78 2.38 -7.94
C LYS A 84 -6.72 2.64 -6.87
N GLY A 85 -5.64 1.87 -6.83
CA GLY A 85 -4.51 2.08 -5.93
C GLY A 85 -3.87 3.46 -6.08
N LEU A 86 -3.74 3.97 -7.31
CA LEU A 86 -3.20 5.31 -7.57
C LEU A 86 -4.09 6.42 -7.02
N THR A 87 -5.41 6.22 -6.94
CA THR A 87 -6.33 7.22 -6.38
C THR A 87 -6.14 7.49 -4.89
N ILE A 88 -5.41 6.63 -4.16
CA ILE A 88 -5.11 6.84 -2.74
C ILE A 88 -3.84 7.66 -2.51
N MET A 89 -3.04 7.92 -3.55
CA MET A 89 -1.79 8.66 -3.45
C MET A 89 -1.95 10.09 -2.90
N PRO A 90 -3.00 10.86 -3.27
CA PRO A 90 -3.25 12.16 -2.66
C PRO A 90 -3.45 12.06 -1.13
N VAL A 91 -4.10 11.00 -0.63
CA VAL A 91 -4.28 10.77 0.81
C VAL A 91 -2.93 10.48 1.48
N LEU A 92 -2.10 9.64 0.87
CA LEU A 92 -0.74 9.39 1.34
C LEU A 92 0.11 10.65 1.37
N GLN A 93 -0.02 11.52 0.36
CA GLN A 93 0.66 12.80 0.33
C GLN A 93 0.24 13.70 1.49
N CYS A 94 -1.07 13.83 1.75
CA CYS A 94 -1.57 14.59 2.90
C CYS A 94 -1.06 14.03 4.24
N LEU A 95 -0.94 12.71 4.37
CA LEU A 95 -0.35 12.08 5.55
C LEU A 95 1.15 12.39 5.69
N CYS A 96 1.91 12.39 4.60
CA CYS A 96 3.31 12.80 4.61
C CYS A 96 3.47 14.28 5.00
N GLU A 97 2.64 15.16 4.45
CA GLU A 97 2.64 16.59 4.77
C GLU A 97 2.30 16.82 6.25
N TRP A 98 1.26 16.15 6.76
CA TRP A 98 0.93 16.21 8.18
C TRP A 98 2.09 15.70 9.05
N GLY A 99 2.71 14.58 8.67
CA GLY A 99 3.87 14.04 9.38
C GLY A 99 5.06 15.00 9.40
N ASN A 100 5.39 15.64 8.28
CA ASN A 100 6.46 16.65 8.21
C ASN A 100 6.22 17.85 9.14
N ASN A 101 4.96 18.20 9.40
CA ASN A 101 4.60 19.33 10.26
C ASN A 101 4.64 18.98 11.77
N HIS A 102 4.72 17.70 12.13
CA HIS A 102 4.56 17.23 13.52
C HIS A 102 5.61 16.19 13.94
N ILE A 103 6.56 15.84 13.08
CA ILE A 103 7.68 15.00 13.46
C ILE A 103 8.65 15.85 14.27
N ASP A 104 8.78 15.54 15.55
CA ASP A 104 9.85 16.06 16.39
C ASP A 104 11.11 15.22 16.03
N ASP A 105 12.11 15.86 15.42
CA ASP A 105 13.40 15.23 15.09
C ASP A 105 14.21 14.84 16.33
#